data_AF-A0A3B1BWS8-F1
#
_entry.id   AF-A0A3B1BWS8-F1
#
_cell.length_a   1.000
_cell.length_b   1.000
_cell.length_c   1.000
_cell.angle_alpha   90.00
_cell.angle_beta   90.00
_cell.angle_gamma   90.00
#
_symmetry.space_group_name_H-M   'P 1'
#
loop_
_entity.id
_entity.type
_entity.pdbx_description
1 polymer ?
#
loop_
_entity_poly.entity_id
_entity_poly.type
_entity_poly.pdbx_seq_one_letter_code
_entity_poly.pdbx_strand_id
1 'polypeptide(L)'
;MRLSQSKPFDHDHLGYTLIELIMVIIILGILSAVAIPKYIDLQTEAKTAAASGVLGAAASACAINYAARQTKQTPPPAITSCDLLQGAIDSSGVAITSGGSGQCDVTINLSIYSFTLAGETAASPCKVTRVASRWPVP
;
A
#
# COMPACT_ATOMS: atom_id res chain seq x y z
N MET A 1 7.16 71.55 -2.90
CA MET A 1 5.91 70.75 -2.92
C MET A 1 5.88 69.93 -4.20
N ARG A 2 6.19 68.63 -4.13
CA ARG A 2 5.88 67.67 -5.20
C ARG A 2 5.83 66.26 -4.59
N LEU A 3 4.63 65.83 -4.22
CA LEU A 3 4.31 64.41 -4.10
C LEU A 3 3.76 64.01 -5.46
N SER A 4 4.65 63.45 -6.29
CA SER A 4 4.29 62.83 -7.56
C SER A 4 3.55 61.54 -7.24
N GLN A 5 2.24 61.57 -7.48
CA GLN A 5 1.26 60.55 -7.14
C GLN A 5 1.62 59.16 -7.67
N SER A 6 1.34 58.16 -6.84
CA SER A 6 1.39 56.73 -7.15
C SER A 6 0.44 56.39 -8.30
N LYS A 7 0.92 55.67 -9.31
CA LYS A 7 0.08 55.06 -10.35
C LYS A 7 -0.96 54.13 -9.70
N PRO A 8 -2.27 54.29 -9.95
CA PRO A 8 -3.23 53.26 -9.64
C PRO A 8 -3.07 52.09 -10.62
N PHE A 9 -3.17 50.86 -10.12
CA PHE A 9 -3.30 49.67 -10.95
C PHE A 9 -4.70 49.69 -11.57
N ASP A 10 -4.78 50.08 -12.83
CA ASP A 10 -5.98 49.89 -13.66
C ASP A 10 -6.15 48.38 -13.85
N HIS A 11 -7.13 47.80 -13.16
CA HIS A 11 -7.50 46.42 -13.36
C HIS A 11 -8.54 46.43 -14.48
N ASP A 12 -8.08 46.21 -15.71
CA ASP A 12 -8.97 45.79 -16.80
C ASP A 12 -9.74 44.58 -16.28
N HIS A 13 -11.00 44.78 -15.89
CA HIS A 13 -11.90 43.73 -15.45
C HIS A 13 -12.23 42.85 -16.66
N LEU A 14 -11.26 42.03 -17.08
CA LEU A 14 -11.44 40.81 -17.86
C LEU A 14 -12.18 39.84 -16.93
N GLY A 15 -13.44 40.16 -16.66
CA GLY A 15 -14.31 39.37 -15.81
C GLY A 15 -14.55 38.02 -16.46
N TYR A 16 -14.15 36.96 -15.77
CA TYR A 16 -14.59 35.60 -16.08
C TYR A 16 -16.11 35.61 -16.23
N THR A 17 -16.60 35.18 -17.38
CA THR A 17 -18.04 35.20 -17.63
C THR A 17 -18.74 34.21 -16.70
N LEU A 18 -19.95 34.52 -16.22
CA LEU A 18 -20.73 33.59 -15.39
C LEU A 18 -20.95 32.25 -16.09
N ILE A 19 -21.06 32.27 -17.42
CA ILE A 19 -21.18 31.05 -18.23
C ILE A 19 -19.88 30.23 -18.24
N GLU A 20 -18.71 30.87 -18.19
CA GLU A 20 -17.41 30.20 -18.11
C GLU A 20 -17.29 29.39 -16.82
N LEU A 21 -17.71 29.97 -15.69
CA LEU A 21 -17.69 29.27 -14.41
C LEU A 21 -18.72 28.12 -14.37
N ILE A 22 -19.92 28.34 -14.93
CA ILE A 22 -20.99 27.32 -14.98
C ILE A 22 -20.60 26.15 -15.88
N MET A 23 -20.03 26.41 -17.06
CA MET A 23 -19.61 25.36 -17.98
C MET A 23 -18.52 24.48 -17.35
N VAL A 24 -17.58 25.07 -16.62
CA VAL A 24 -16.49 24.33 -15.94
C VAL A 24 -17.04 23.38 -14.89
N ILE A 25 -17.94 23.84 -14.01
CA ILE A 25 -18.50 22.95 -12.97
C ILE A 25 -19.38 21.85 -13.57
N ILE A 26 -20.04 22.09 -14.71
CA ILE A 26 -20.80 21.05 -15.42
C ILE A 26 -19.85 19.98 -15.96
N ILE A 27 -18.78 20.39 -16.65
CA ILE A 27 -17.79 19.45 -17.21
C ILE A 27 -17.12 18.66 -16.08
N LEU A 28 -16.68 19.33 -15.02
CA LEU A 28 -16.09 18.68 -13.84
C LEU A 28 -17.10 17.76 -13.14
N GLY A 29 -18.39 18.11 -13.14
CA GLY A 29 -19.45 17.25 -12.60
C GLY A 29 -19.57 15.92 -13.36
N ILE A 30 -19.59 15.97 -14.70
CA ILE A 30 -19.68 14.76 -15.54
C ILE A 30 -18.41 13.91 -15.42
N LEU A 31 -17.22 14.54 -15.51
CA LEU A 31 -15.94 13.85 -15.37
C LEU A 31 -15.81 13.18 -14.00
N SER A 32 -16.23 13.86 -12.93
CA SER A 32 -16.17 13.30 -11.57
C SER A 32 -17.12 12.12 -11.41
N ALA A 33 -18.33 12.17 -11.99
CA ALA A 33 -19.31 11.10 -11.90
C ALA A 33 -18.79 9.76 -12.47
N VAL A 34 -17.98 9.81 -13.54
CA VAL A 34 -17.39 8.60 -14.14
C VAL A 34 -16.03 8.24 -13.56
N ALA A 35 -15.23 9.22 -13.11
CA ALA A 35 -13.88 9.00 -12.61
C ALA A 35 -13.86 8.39 -11.20
N ILE A 36 -14.76 8.83 -10.31
CA ILE A 36 -14.82 8.37 -8.92
C ILE A 36 -15.00 6.84 -8.79
N PRO A 37 -15.98 6.19 -9.43
CA PRO A 37 -16.17 4.74 -9.26
C PRO A 37 -14.94 3.97 -9.75
N LYS A 38 -14.35 4.38 -10.88
CA LYS A 38 -13.15 3.75 -11.42
C LYS A 38 -11.92 3.95 -10.52
N TYR A 39 -11.79 5.12 -9.91
CA TYR A 39 -10.72 5.38 -8.96
C TYR A 39 -10.79 4.48 -7.72
N ILE A 40 -12.01 4.19 -7.23
CA ILE A 40 -12.22 3.30 -6.08
C ILE A 40 -11.86 1.84 -6.42
N ASP A 41 -12.26 1.34 -7.60
CA ASP A 41 -11.86 0.02 -8.10
C ASP A 41 -10.34 -0.10 -8.20
N LEU A 42 -9.69 0.85 -8.88
CA LEU A 42 -8.23 0.86 -9.06
C LEU A 42 -7.48 0.90 -7.72
N GLN A 43 -7.99 1.64 -6.74
CA GLN A 43 -7.42 1.63 -5.39
C GLN A 43 -7.54 0.24 -4.73
N THR A 44 -8.67 -0.43 -4.89
CA THR A 44 -8.91 -1.76 -4.30
C THR A 44 -8.00 -2.81 -4.93
N GLU A 45 -7.85 -2.77 -6.26
CA GLU A 45 -6.92 -3.62 -7.00
C GLU A 45 -5.46 -3.34 -6.60
N ALA A 46 -5.07 -2.06 -6.51
CA ALA A 46 -3.71 -1.66 -6.12
C ALA A 46 -3.35 -2.15 -4.71
N LYS A 47 -4.27 -2.02 -3.74
CA LYS A 47 -4.05 -2.52 -2.37
C LYS A 47 -3.90 -4.04 -2.34
N THR A 48 -4.72 -4.75 -3.12
CA THR A 48 -4.68 -6.22 -3.24
C THR A 48 -3.40 -6.70 -3.93
N ALA A 49 -2.94 -6.01 -4.96
CA ALA A 49 -1.67 -6.27 -5.63
C ALA A 49 -0.47 -6.00 -4.71
N ALA A 50 -0.49 -4.90 -3.96
CA ALA A 50 0.54 -4.57 -2.99
C ALA A 50 0.63 -5.64 -1.89
N ALA A 51 -0.49 -6.03 -1.29
CA ALA A 51 -0.53 -7.11 -0.31
C ALA A 51 0.00 -8.43 -0.92
N SER A 52 -0.37 -8.73 -2.16
CA SER A 52 0.10 -9.91 -2.89
C SER A 52 1.62 -9.92 -3.07
N GLY A 53 2.20 -8.76 -3.37
CA GLY A 53 3.65 -8.56 -3.47
C GLY A 53 4.36 -8.83 -2.14
N VAL A 54 3.79 -8.34 -1.03
CA VAL A 54 4.31 -8.61 0.33
C VAL A 54 4.30 -10.09 0.65
N LEU A 55 3.22 -10.81 0.32
CA LEU A 55 3.16 -12.25 0.53
C LEU A 55 4.20 -13.00 -0.31
N GLY A 56 4.44 -12.56 -1.55
CA GLY A 56 5.51 -13.09 -2.39
C GLY A 56 6.89 -12.88 -1.76
N ALA A 57 7.16 -11.66 -1.28
CA ALA A 57 8.39 -11.35 -0.56
C ALA A 57 8.56 -12.21 0.70
N ALA A 58 7.48 -12.43 1.45
CA ALA A 58 7.46 -13.30 2.62
C ALA A 58 7.78 -14.77 2.28
N ALA A 59 7.22 -15.30 1.18
CA ALA A 59 7.53 -16.64 0.69
C ALA A 59 9.01 -16.75 0.27
N SER A 60 9.54 -15.73 -0.41
CA SER A 60 10.96 -15.66 -0.77
C SER A 60 11.86 -15.59 0.46
N ALA A 61 11.51 -14.79 1.47
CA ALA A 61 12.23 -14.69 2.72
C ALA A 61 12.27 -16.04 3.47
N CYS A 62 11.17 -16.79 3.48
CA CYS A 62 11.13 -18.16 4.00
C CYS A 62 12.15 -19.08 3.33
N ALA A 63 12.20 -19.09 2.00
CA ALA A 63 13.11 -19.95 1.26
C ALA A 63 14.58 -19.53 1.45
N ILE A 64 14.88 -18.23 1.41
CA ILE A 64 16.23 -17.69 1.58
C ILE A 64 16.73 -17.92 3.00
N ASN A 65 15.90 -17.68 4.02
CA ASN A 65 16.27 -17.90 5.41
C ASN A 65 16.59 -19.37 5.65
N TYR A 66 15.71 -20.29 5.23
CA TYR A 66 15.95 -21.72 5.34
C TYR A 66 17.27 -22.14 4.66
N ALA A 67 17.52 -21.70 3.43
CA ALA A 67 18.78 -21.99 2.73
C ALA A 67 20.01 -21.41 3.43
N ALA A 68 19.91 -20.20 3.99
CA ALA A 68 20.97 -19.58 4.77
C ALA A 68 21.28 -20.38 6.05
N ARG A 69 20.27 -20.98 6.68
CA ARG A 69 20.44 -21.82 7.87
C ARG A 69 21.14 -23.15 7.58
N GLN A 70 20.97 -23.69 6.37
CA GLN A 70 21.67 -24.91 5.95
C GLN A 70 23.15 -24.68 5.58
N THR A 71 23.54 -23.43 5.30
CA THR A 71 24.86 -23.12 4.70
C THR A 71 25.77 -22.29 5.61
N LYS A 72 25.22 -21.55 6.57
CA LYS A 72 26.00 -20.67 7.46
C LYS A 72 26.38 -21.35 8.77
N GLN A 73 27.61 -21.15 9.21
CA GLN A 73 28.10 -21.59 10.54
C GLN A 73 27.31 -20.95 11.69
N THR A 74 26.91 -19.68 11.52
CA THR A 74 25.99 -18.96 12.41
C THR A 74 24.68 -18.74 11.67
N PRO A 75 23.73 -19.68 11.76
CA PRO A 75 22.46 -19.57 11.05
C PRO A 75 21.60 -18.42 11.60
N PRO A 76 20.85 -17.71 10.74
CA PRO A 76 19.82 -16.77 11.23
C PRO A 76 18.75 -17.50 12.05
N PRO A 77 17.96 -16.77 12.87
CA PRO A 77 16.84 -17.37 13.58
C PRO A 77 15.84 -17.99 12.59
N ALA A 78 15.36 -19.18 12.91
CA ALA A 78 14.30 -19.86 12.16
C ALA A 78 13.03 -19.01 12.18
N ILE A 79 12.39 -18.82 11.03
CA ILE A 79 11.16 -18.03 10.95
C ILE A 79 9.99 -18.85 11.50
N THR A 80 9.65 -18.65 12.77
CA THR A 80 8.53 -19.35 13.46
C THR A 80 7.37 -18.42 13.82
N SER A 81 7.55 -17.11 13.67
CA SER A 81 6.56 -16.09 14.01
C SER A 81 6.55 -14.97 12.97
N CYS A 82 5.48 -14.17 12.98
CA CYS A 82 5.33 -13.02 12.07
C CYS A 82 6.39 -11.93 12.30
N ASP A 83 6.90 -11.81 13.52
CA ASP A 83 7.96 -10.87 13.88
C ASP A 83 9.32 -11.28 13.27
N LEU A 84 9.65 -12.58 13.37
CA LEU A 84 10.84 -13.11 12.71
C LEU A 84 10.73 -13.07 11.18
N LEU A 85 9.51 -13.26 10.66
CA LEU A 85 9.23 -13.08 9.24
C LEU A 85 9.41 -11.62 8.82
N GLN A 86 8.91 -10.67 9.61
CA GLN A 86 9.11 -9.24 9.39
C GLN A 86 10.59 -8.89 9.34
N GLY A 87 11.39 -9.38 10.30
CA GLY A 87 12.84 -9.17 10.30
C GLY A 87 13.58 -9.81 9.12
N ALA A 88 13.01 -10.87 8.52
CA ALA A 88 13.58 -11.53 7.34
C ALA A 88 13.25 -10.82 6.02
N ILE A 89 12.22 -9.96 6.00
CA ILE A 89 11.83 -9.16 4.86
C ILE A 89 12.33 -7.74 5.15
N ASP A 90 13.45 -7.34 4.54
CA ASP A 90 14.05 -6.02 4.74
C ASP A 90 12.97 -4.93 4.64
N SER A 91 12.63 -4.35 5.78
CA SER A 91 11.29 -3.88 6.13
C SER A 91 10.96 -2.48 5.61
N SER A 92 11.56 -2.08 4.49
CA SER A 92 11.41 -0.72 3.96
C SER A 92 9.98 -0.48 3.44
N GLY A 93 9.07 -0.12 4.35
CA GLY A 93 7.75 0.43 4.04
C GLY A 93 6.54 -0.48 4.30
N VAL A 94 6.73 -1.72 4.79
CA VAL A 94 5.61 -2.65 5.03
C VAL A 94 5.75 -3.29 6.41
N ALA A 95 4.70 -3.16 7.22
CA ALA A 95 4.58 -3.80 8.53
C ALA A 95 3.72 -5.08 8.44
N ILE A 96 4.33 -6.20 8.82
CA ILE A 96 3.70 -7.48 9.11
C ILE A 96 3.60 -7.61 10.61
N THR A 97 2.38 -7.69 11.11
CA THR A 97 2.08 -7.83 12.53
C THR A 97 1.48 -9.20 12.82
N SER A 98 1.59 -9.69 14.05
CA SER A 98 0.88 -10.90 14.46
C SER A 98 -0.63 -10.63 14.61
N GLY A 99 -1.46 -11.35 13.86
CA GLY A 99 -2.92 -11.31 13.92
C GLY A 99 -3.56 -12.34 14.87
N GLY A 100 -2.75 -13.16 15.54
CA GLY A 100 -3.18 -14.24 16.42
C GLY A 100 -2.28 -15.47 16.31
N SER A 101 -2.73 -16.63 16.80
CA SER A 101 -1.97 -17.88 16.75
C SER A 101 -1.76 -18.36 15.30
N GLY A 102 -0.55 -18.11 14.77
CA GLY A 102 -0.14 -18.52 13.42
C GLY A 102 -0.65 -17.64 12.28
N GLN A 103 -1.29 -16.49 12.59
CA GLN A 103 -1.75 -15.52 11.60
C GLN A 103 -0.88 -14.27 11.62
N CYS A 104 -0.59 -13.77 10.43
CA CYS A 104 0.15 -12.55 10.18
C CYS A 104 -0.70 -11.59 9.34
N ASP A 105 -0.60 -10.31 9.64
CA ASP A 105 -1.40 -9.25 9.04
C ASP A 105 -0.50 -8.24 8.34
N VAL A 106 -0.86 -7.88 7.12
CA VAL A 106 -0.28 -6.74 6.40
C VAL A 106 -1.29 -5.62 6.41
N THR A 107 -0.88 -4.44 6.86
CA THR A 107 -1.74 -3.24 6.84
C THR A 107 -1.35 -2.31 5.71
N ILE A 108 -2.27 -2.07 4.77
CA ILE A 108 -2.08 -1.17 3.63
C ILE A 108 -3.23 -0.18 3.59
N ASN A 109 -2.94 1.12 3.80
CA ASN A 109 -3.93 2.19 3.73
C ASN A 109 -5.21 1.85 4.55
N LEU A 110 -5.01 1.45 5.81
CA LEU A 110 -6.03 1.03 6.79
C LEU A 110 -6.79 -0.27 6.45
N SER A 111 -6.45 -0.95 5.35
CA SER A 111 -6.96 -2.28 5.01
C SER A 111 -6.02 -3.36 5.54
N ILE A 112 -6.58 -4.35 6.24
CA ILE A 112 -5.82 -5.46 6.81
C ILE A 112 -5.98 -6.70 5.93
N TYR A 113 -4.85 -7.23 5.47
CA TYR A 113 -4.73 -8.44 4.69
C TYR A 113 -4.04 -9.52 5.51
N SER A 114 -4.76 -10.59 5.86
CA SER A 114 -4.24 -11.65 6.71
C SER A 114 -3.76 -12.85 5.90
N PHE A 115 -2.71 -13.50 6.39
CA PHE A 115 -2.18 -14.76 5.89
C PHE A 115 -1.73 -15.63 7.06
N THR A 116 -1.68 -16.94 6.85
CA THR A 116 -1.14 -17.87 7.85
C THR A 116 0.34 -18.11 7.60
N LEU A 117 1.09 -18.23 8.69
CA LEU A 117 2.50 -18.63 8.69
C LEU A 117 2.61 -20.00 9.36
N ALA A 118 2.98 -21.01 8.58
CA ALA A 118 3.52 -22.24 9.13
C ALA A 118 5.02 -22.00 9.39
N GLY A 119 5.40 -22.07 10.66
CA GLY A 119 6.78 -21.85 11.09
C GLY A 119 7.76 -22.84 10.46
N GLU A 120 8.98 -22.37 10.28
CA GLU A 120 10.09 -23.17 9.78
C GLU A 120 10.43 -24.30 10.75
N THR A 121 10.75 -25.48 10.21
CA THR A 121 11.21 -26.63 10.97
C THR A 121 12.61 -27.04 10.51
N ALA A 122 13.25 -27.98 11.22
CA ALA A 122 14.51 -28.56 10.76
C ALA A 122 14.38 -29.22 9.37
N ALA A 123 13.19 -29.72 9.03
CA ALA A 123 12.94 -30.49 7.80
C ALA A 123 12.36 -29.66 6.64
N SER A 124 11.85 -28.45 6.90
CA SER A 124 11.13 -27.67 5.88
C SER A 124 11.20 -26.16 6.11
N PRO A 125 11.25 -25.36 5.03
CA PRO A 125 11.14 -23.90 5.11
C PRO A 125 9.77 -23.48 5.65
N CYS A 126 9.67 -22.26 6.18
CA CYS A 126 8.36 -21.71 6.51
C CYS A 126 7.47 -21.60 5.26
N LYS A 127 6.15 -21.65 5.49
CA LYS A 127 5.14 -21.55 4.43
C LYS A 127 4.14 -20.47 4.77
N VAL A 128 3.99 -19.52 3.86
CA VAL A 128 2.94 -18.51 3.93
C VAL A 128 1.75 -18.93 3.08
N THR A 129 0.53 -18.80 3.59
CA THR A 129 -0.70 -19.16 2.88
C THR A 129 -1.74 -18.06 3.05
N ARG A 130 -2.38 -17.63 1.96
CA ARG A 130 -3.46 -16.64 2.03
C ARG A 130 -4.66 -17.19 2.80
N VAL A 131 -5.29 -16.33 3.60
CA VAL A 131 -6.61 -16.62 4.18
C VAL A 131 -7.67 -16.13 3.20
N ALA A 132 -8.29 -17.03 2.44
CA ALA A 132 -9.20 -16.69 1.34
C ALA A 132 -10.36 -15.76 1.75
N SER A 133 -10.87 -15.88 2.97
CA SER A 133 -11.97 -15.03 3.49
C SER A 133 -11.57 -13.58 3.77
N ARG A 134 -10.27 -13.26 3.75
CA ARG A 134 -9.73 -11.96 4.16
C ARG A 134 -9.14 -11.15 3.01
N TRP A 135 -9.30 -11.63 1.77
CA TRP A 135 -8.83 -10.96 0.56
C TRP A 135 -10.03 -10.69 -0.36
N PRO A 136 -10.07 -9.52 -1.02
CA PRO A 136 -11.03 -9.28 -2.10
C PRO A 136 -10.89 -10.39 -3.15
N VAL A 137 -12.01 -11.04 -3.47
CA VAL A 137 -12.05 -11.97 -4.61
C VAL A 137 -11.93 -11.15 -5.90
N PRO A 138 -11.21 -11.67 -6.92
CA PRO A 138 -11.17 -11.06 -8.24
C PRO A 138 -12.53 -11.04 -8.92
#